data_AF-A0A7L4P8I6-F1
#
_entry.id   AF-A0A7L4P8I6-F1
#
_cell.length_a   1.000
_cell.length_b   1.000
_cell.length_c   1.000
_cell.angle_alpha   90.00
_cell.angle_beta   90.00
_cell.angle_gamma   90.00
#
_symmetry.space_group_name_H-M   'P 1'
#
loop_
_entity.id
_entity.type
_entity.pdbx_description
1 polymer ?
#
loop_
_entity_poly.entity_id
_entity_poly.type
_entity_poly.pdbx_seq_one_letter_code
_entity_poly.pdbx_strand_id
1 'polypeptide(L)'
;MKFQIVPWVLLGAGAALLAFAVVNAFLLYTAEVPKTTLRASLPLVGSANITGVPDPYVLGVNAVRGIILLAIGLIGAKLLEIGLKELRENQRESAWRQYYESYQYSQY
;
A
#
# COMPACT_ATOMS: atom_id res chain seq x y z
N MET A 1 -12.82 19.57 20.27
CA MET A 1 -12.61 19.46 18.81
C MET A 1 -11.44 18.57 18.37
N LYS A 2 -10.54 18.09 19.24
CA LYS A 2 -9.31 17.37 18.80
C LYS A 2 -9.51 15.92 18.31
N PHE A 3 -10.62 15.24 18.67
CA PHE A 3 -10.80 13.81 18.41
C PHE A 3 -11.32 13.45 17.01
N GLN A 4 -12.03 14.35 16.32
CA GLN A 4 -12.56 14.03 14.98
C GLN A 4 -11.52 14.12 13.85
N ILE A 5 -10.40 14.82 14.06
CA ILE A 5 -9.37 15.03 13.03
C ILE A 5 -8.57 13.75 12.78
N VAL A 6 -8.34 12.95 13.83
CA VAL A 6 -7.53 11.73 13.80
C VAL A 6 -8.05 10.71 12.76
N PRO A 7 -9.33 10.31 12.74
CA PRO A 7 -9.82 9.36 11.74
C PRO A 7 -9.71 9.88 10.31
N TRP A 8 -9.95 11.17 10.06
CA TRP A 8 -9.79 11.77 8.72
C TRP A 8 -8.34 11.79 8.26
N VAL A 9 -7.40 12.04 9.19
CA VAL A 9 -5.96 11.98 8.89
C VAL A 9 -5.53 10.55 8.58
N LEU A 10 -6.01 9.55 9.34
CA LEU A 10 -5.74 8.14 9.07
C LEU A 10 -6.28 7.69 7.71
N LEU A 11 -7.50 8.12 7.37
CA LEU A 11 -8.10 7.85 6.07
C LEU A 11 -7.32 8.51 4.93
N GLY A 12 -6.98 9.78 5.08
CA GLY A 12 -6.20 10.52 4.09
C GLY A 12 -4.82 9.91 3.85
N ALA A 13 -4.09 9.61 4.93
CA ALA A 13 -2.78 8.96 4.86
C ALA A 13 -2.88 7.56 4.25
N GLY A 14 -3.87 6.77 4.67
CA GLY A 14 -4.12 5.43 4.13
C GLY A 14 -4.41 5.44 2.62
N ALA A 15 -5.29 6.34 2.18
CA ALA A 15 -5.63 6.51 0.77
C ALA A 15 -4.42 6.97 -0.06
N ALA A 16 -3.64 7.92 0.46
CA ALA A 16 -2.43 8.42 -0.21
C ALA A 16 -1.38 7.31 -0.38
N LEU A 17 -1.14 6.50 0.65
CA LEU A 17 -0.19 5.38 0.58
C LEU A 17 -0.66 4.30 -0.40
N LEU A 18 -1.96 4.00 -0.45
CA LEU A 18 -2.52 3.06 -1.41
C LEU A 18 -2.40 3.57 -2.85
N ALA A 19 -2.79 4.83 -3.10
CA ALA A 19 -2.66 5.42 -4.42
C ALA A 19 -1.19 5.44 -4.87
N PHE A 20 -0.28 5.83 -3.99
CA PHE A 20 1.16 5.79 -4.24
C PHE A 20 1.64 4.38 -4.60
N ALA A 21 1.28 3.36 -3.81
CA ALA A 21 1.69 1.99 -4.04
C ALA A 21 1.17 1.46 -5.39
N VAL A 22 -0.11 1.70 -5.70
CA VAL A 22 -0.74 1.23 -6.94
C VAL A 22 -0.12 1.89 -8.17
N VAL A 23 0.04 3.22 -8.17
CA VAL A 23 0.63 3.95 -9.29
C VAL A 23 2.07 3.49 -9.54
N ASN A 24 2.88 3.37 -8.49
CA ASN A 24 4.27 2.93 -8.63
C ASN A 24 4.38 1.45 -9.02
N ALA A 25 3.48 0.59 -8.56
CA ALA A 25 3.44 -0.81 -8.98
C ALA A 25 3.08 -0.93 -10.46
N PHE A 26 2.15 -0.11 -10.94
CA PHE A 26 1.81 -0.04 -12.36
C PHE A 26 3.00 0.42 -13.20
N LEU A 27 3.68 1.50 -12.79
CA LEU A 27 4.90 1.97 -13.47
C LEU A 27 5.99 0.89 -13.50
N LEU A 28 6.19 0.16 -12.40
CA LEU A 28 7.15 -0.93 -12.30
C LEU A 28 6.79 -2.09 -13.24
N TYR A 29 5.50 -2.41 -13.38
CA TYR A 29 5.02 -3.46 -14.29
C TYR A 29 5.24 -3.10 -15.76
N THR A 30 5.04 -1.83 -16.12
CA THR A 30 5.24 -1.35 -17.50
C THR A 30 6.69 -1.00 -17.83
N ALA A 31 7.58 -0.95 -16.83
CA ALA A 31 8.97 -0.60 -17.05
C ALA A 31 9.70 -1.70 -17.84
N GLU A 32 10.30 -1.32 -18.96
CA GLU A 32 11.12 -2.24 -19.74
C GLU A 32 12.38 -2.64 -18.95
N VAL A 33 12.73 -3.92 -19.01
CA VAL A 33 13.97 -4.43 -18.42
C VAL A 33 15.07 -4.36 -19.49
N PRO A 34 16.18 -3.63 -19.23
CA PRO A 34 17.27 -3.54 -20.17
C PRO A 34 17.88 -4.93 -20.41
N LYS A 35 18.23 -5.18 -21.67
CA LYS A 35 18.84 -6.43 -22.09
C LYS A 35 20.36 -6.33 -21.99
N THR A 36 20.98 -7.37 -21.48
CA THR A 36 22.42 -7.53 -21.32
C THR A 36 22.91 -8.80 -22.02
N THR A 37 24.23 -8.90 -22.17
CA THR A 37 24.90 -10.07 -22.74
C THR A 37 25.54 -10.85 -21.60
N LEU A 38 25.09 -12.09 -21.40
CA LEU A 38 25.64 -12.99 -20.39
C LEU A 38 26.67 -13.92 -21.04
N ARG A 39 27.82 -14.07 -20.40
CA ARG A 39 28.84 -15.04 -20.83
C ARG A 39 28.62 -16.34 -20.07
N ALA A 40 27.95 -17.30 -20.70
CA ALA A 40 27.69 -18.61 -20.11
C ALA A 40 28.83 -19.57 -20.46
N SER A 41 29.43 -20.20 -19.45
CA SER A 41 30.38 -21.30 -19.67
C SER A 41 29.61 -22.60 -19.79
N LEU A 42 29.48 -23.15 -20.99
CA LEU A 42 28.84 -24.45 -21.19
C LEU A 42 29.86 -25.58 -21.06
N PRO A 43 29.56 -26.62 -20.25
CA PRO A 43 30.52 -27.67 -19.90
C PRO A 43 30.99 -28.54 -21.09
N LEU A 44 30.33 -28.47 -22.25
CA LEU A 44 30.72 -29.22 -23.46
C LEU A 44 31.12 -28.33 -24.66
N VAL A 45 30.80 -27.03 -24.68
CA VAL A 45 30.91 -26.17 -25.89
C VAL A 45 31.83 -24.96 -25.67
N GLY A 46 32.31 -24.72 -24.45
CA GLY A 46 33.13 -23.55 -24.09
C GLY A 46 32.28 -22.33 -23.70
N SER A 47 32.87 -21.13 -23.71
CA SER A 47 32.15 -19.90 -23.35
C SER A 47 31.28 -19.43 -24.51
N ALA A 48 29.96 -19.42 -24.33
CA ALA A 48 29.01 -18.82 -25.27
C ALA A 48 28.49 -17.49 -24.72
N ASN A 49 28.39 -16.48 -25.58
CA ASN A 49 27.73 -15.23 -25.24
C ASN A 49 26.24 -15.36 -25.57
N ILE A 50 25.39 -15.27 -24.55
CA ILE A 50 23.94 -15.22 -24.70
C ILE A 50 23.53 -13.75 -24.69
N THR A 51 23.19 -13.22 -25.87
CA THR A 51 22.73 -11.84 -26.04
C THR A 51 21.22 -11.73 -25.83
N GLY A 52 20.76 -10.61 -25.26
CA GLY A 52 19.33 -10.32 -25.16
C GLY A 52 18.66 -10.80 -23.87
N VAL A 53 19.44 -11.22 -22.88
CA VAL A 53 18.92 -11.67 -21.59
C VAL A 53 18.59 -10.45 -20.73
N PRO A 54 17.43 -10.39 -20.04
CA PRO A 54 17.14 -9.31 -19.11
C PRO A 54 18.22 -9.19 -18.03
N ASP A 55 18.61 -7.96 -17.68
CA ASP A 55 19.63 -7.72 -16.67
C ASP A 55 19.20 -8.29 -15.30
N PRO A 56 19.93 -9.29 -14.74
CA PRO A 56 19.56 -9.92 -13.47
C PRO A 56 19.63 -8.95 -12.29
N TYR A 57 20.50 -7.94 -12.34
CA TYR A 57 20.57 -6.93 -11.30
C TYR A 57 19.29 -6.08 -11.27
N VAL A 58 18.84 -5.63 -12.45
CA VAL A 58 17.62 -4.83 -12.58
C VAL A 58 16.40 -5.65 -12.18
N LEU A 59 16.33 -6.93 -12.56
CA LEU A 59 15.28 -7.84 -12.11
C LEU A 59 15.24 -7.97 -10.58
N GLY A 60 16.39 -8.17 -9.95
CA GLY A 60 16.50 -8.27 -8.49
C GLY A 60 16.04 -6.98 -7.78
N VAL A 61 16.51 -5.82 -8.26
CA VAL A 61 16.10 -4.52 -7.71
C VAL A 61 14.61 -4.27 -7.90
N ASN A 62 14.06 -4.61 -9.07
CA ASN A 62 12.63 -4.46 -9.33
C ASN A 62 11.79 -5.39 -8.45
N ALA A 63 12.24 -6.62 -8.20
CA ALA A 63 11.56 -7.53 -7.27
C ALA A 63 11.50 -6.94 -5.85
N VAL A 64 12.63 -6.42 -5.35
CA VAL A 64 12.68 -5.77 -4.02
C VAL A 64 11.78 -4.53 -3.98
N ARG A 65 11.79 -3.69 -5.02
CA ARG A 65 10.88 -2.55 -5.14
C ARG A 65 9.41 -2.98 -5.09
N GLY A 66 9.06 -4.05 -5.79
CA GLY A 66 7.71 -4.63 -5.75
C GLY A 66 7.28 -5.05 -4.35
N ILE A 67 8.17 -5.72 -3.60
CA ILE A 67 7.90 -6.12 -2.20
C ILE A 67 7.70 -4.90 -1.31
N ILE A 68 8.54 -3.87 -1.45
CA ILE A 68 8.41 -2.62 -0.67
C ILE A 68 7.07 -1.93 -0.97
N LEU A 69 6.69 -1.84 -2.25
CA LEU A 69 5.41 -1.25 -2.66
C LEU A 69 4.22 -2.02 -2.10
N LEU A 70 4.29 -3.36 -2.08
CA LEU A 70 3.30 -4.20 -1.42
C LEU A 70 3.18 -3.88 0.07
N ALA A 71 4.30 -3.78 0.79
CA ALA A 71 4.31 -3.43 2.20
C ALA A 71 3.68 -2.05 2.45
N ILE A 72 4.01 -1.05 1.63
CA ILE A 72 3.41 0.30 1.70
C ILE A 72 1.90 0.24 1.47
N GLY A 73 1.44 -0.50 0.45
CA GLY A 73 0.02 -0.67 0.16
C GLY A 73 -0.74 -1.33 1.31
N LEU A 74 -0.16 -2.35 1.95
CA LEU A 74 -0.74 -3.01 3.11
C LEU A 74 -0.85 -2.08 4.33
N ILE A 75 0.18 -1.25 4.57
CA ILE A 75 0.14 -0.23 5.62
C ILE A 75 -0.97 0.78 5.33
N GLY A 76 -1.07 1.27 4.08
CA GLY A 76 -2.14 2.17 3.66
C GLY A 76 -3.53 1.58 3.89
N ALA A 77 -3.74 0.32 3.51
CA ALA A 77 -5.00 -0.38 3.73
C ALA A 77 -5.33 -0.53 5.23
N LYS A 78 -4.34 -0.83 6.08
CA LYS A 78 -4.53 -0.90 7.53
C LYS A 78 -4.91 0.45 8.15
N LEU A 79 -4.31 1.55 7.69
CA LEU A 79 -4.68 2.89 8.16
C LEU A 79 -6.11 3.26 7.76
N LEU A 80 -6.55 2.87 6.55
CA LEU A 80 -7.94 3.05 6.13
C LEU A 80 -8.90 2.27 7.02
N GLU A 81 -8.58 1.01 7.33
CA GLU A 81 -9.40 0.15 8.19
C GLU A 81 -9.58 0.76 9.59
N ILE A 82 -8.49 1.22 10.20
CA ILE A 82 -8.51 1.86 11.53
C ILE A 82 -9.32 3.16 11.47
N GLY A 83 -9.04 4.04 10.51
CA GLY A 83 -9.76 5.31 10.36
C GLY A 83 -11.27 5.14 10.14
N LEU A 84 -11.68 4.15 9.33
CA LEU A 84 -13.08 3.81 9.11
C LEU A 84 -13.75 3.26 10.37
N LYS A 85 -13.05 2.39 11.11
CA LYS A 85 -13.56 1.83 12.36
C LYS A 85 -13.81 2.94 13.39
N GLU A 86 -12.87 3.87 13.51
CA GLU A 86 -12.95 4.96 14.47
C GLU A 86 -14.03 6.00 14.08
N LEU A 87 -14.27 6.23 12.78
CA LEU A 87 -15.46 6.99 12.34
C LEU A 87 -16.76 6.30 12.75
N ARG A 88 -16.86 4.97 12.58
CA ARG A 88 -18.06 4.23 12.94
C ARG A 88 -18.32 4.25 14.44
N GLU A 89 -17.27 4.08 15.26
CA GLU A 89 -17.36 4.16 16.72
C GLU A 89 -17.80 5.57 17.16
N ASN A 90 -17.21 6.62 16.59
CA ASN A 90 -17.62 8.00 16.87
C ASN A 90 -19.08 8.27 16.52
N GLN A 91 -19.59 7.77 15.38
CA GLN A 91 -21.01 7.91 15.04
C GLN A 91 -21.91 7.15 16.02
N ARG A 92 -21.48 5.95 16.44
CA ARG A 92 -22.22 5.11 17.40
C ARG A 92 -22.31 5.79 18.75
N GLU A 93 -21.21 6.34 19.26
CA GLU A 93 -21.20 7.11 20.51
C GLU A 93 -22.09 8.35 20.42
N SER A 94 -22.08 9.05 19.28
CA SER A 94 -22.91 10.23 19.07
C SER A 94 -24.40 9.89 19.11
N ALA A 95 -24.80 8.78 18.48
CA ALA A 95 -26.16 8.27 18.51
C ALA A 95 -26.59 7.80 19.92
N TRP A 96 -25.68 7.14 20.64
CA TRP A 96 -25.91 6.74 22.04
C TRP A 96 -26.12 7.95 22.95
N ARG A 97 -25.32 9.02 22.81
CA ARG A 97 -25.48 10.25 23.61
C ARG A 97 -26.83 10.91 23.36
N GLN A 98 -27.26 11.02 22.10
CA GLN A 98 -28.60 11.56 21.77
C GLN A 98 -29.72 10.72 22.38
N TYR A 99 -29.58 9.39 22.38
CA TYR A 99 -30.56 8.50 23.02
C TYR A 99 -30.66 8.79 24.52
N TYR A 100 -29.55 8.81 25.25
CA TYR A 100 -29.57 9.10 26.69
C TYR A 100 -30.01 10.52 27.04
N GLU A 101 -29.60 11.53 26.27
CA GLU A 101 -30.07 12.91 26.46
C GLU A 101 -31.59 13.01 26.25
N SER A 102 -32.15 12.31 25.26
CA SER A 102 -33.60 12.29 25.04
C SER A 102 -34.39 11.64 26.19
N TYR A 103 -33.85 10.56 26.78
CA TYR A 103 -34.44 9.91 27.96
C TYR A 103 -34.35 10.79 29.21
N GLN A 104 -33.23 11.49 29.39
CA GLN A 104 -33.04 12.38 30.54
C GLN A 104 -33.95 13.61 30.48
N TYR A 105 -34.25 14.12 29.28
CA TYR A 105 -35.23 15.19 29.06
C TYR A 105 -36.69 14.75 29.17
N SER A 106 -37.00 13.46 29.04
CA SER A 106 -38.36 12.95 29.19
C SER A 106 -38.69 12.50 30.63
N GLN A 107 -37.70 12.55 31.53
CA GLN A 107 -37.86 12.28 32.96
C GLN A 107 -37.97 13.54 33.85
N TYR A 108 -37.84 14.73 33.26
CA TYR A 108 -38.13 16.03 33.87
C TYR A 108 -39.35 16.66 33.20
#